data_AF-A0A662W1G6-F1
#
_entry.id   AF-A0A662W1G6-F1
#
_cell.length_a   1.000
_cell.length_b   1.000
_cell.length_c   1.000
_cell.angle_alpha   90.00
_cell.angle_beta   90.00
_cell.angle_gamma   90.00
#
_symmetry.space_group_name_H-M   'P 1'
#
loop_
_entity.id
_entity.type
_entity.pdbx_description
1 polymer ?
#
loop_
_entity_poly.entity_id
_entity_poly.type
_entity_poly.pdbx_seq_one_letter_code
_entity_poly.pdbx_strand_id
1 'polypeptide(L)'
;HIAVVAKPKMLNGPFLRPEYITKVNEKTVERWVQETIQHTLNRIEIYEKQESEDVKLAKQKYNTNVEEFRGALRYIGAKEEEEVDITEIDFSDLGDLVDW
;
A
#
# COMPACT_ATOMS: atom_id res chain seq x y z
N HIS A 1 4.05 -13.65 -11.93
CA HIS A 1 3.65 -13.07 -10.63
C HIS A 1 2.97 -14.11 -9.75
N ILE A 2 3.03 -13.92 -8.43
CA ILE A 2 2.38 -14.78 -7.43
C ILE A 2 1.50 -13.90 -6.56
N ALA A 3 0.25 -14.32 -6.35
CA ALA A 3 -0.64 -13.72 -5.37
C ALA A 3 -0.49 -14.45 -4.04
N VAL A 4 -0.33 -13.70 -2.96
CA VAL A 4 -0.24 -14.22 -1.61
C VAL A 4 -1.37 -13.64 -0.77
N VAL A 5 -2.23 -14.51 -0.25
CA VAL A 5 -3.18 -14.15 0.81
C VAL A 5 -2.52 -14.49 2.13
N ALA A 6 -2.36 -13.50 3.01
CA ALA A 6 -1.61 -13.67 4.25
C ALA A 6 -2.26 -12.90 5.40
N LYS A 7 -1.95 -13.32 6.63
CA LYS A 7 -2.25 -12.56 7.84
C LYS A 7 -1.03 -11.74 8.26
N PRO A 8 -1.17 -10.42 8.47
CA PRO A 8 -0.08 -9.62 9.01
C PRO A 8 0.21 -10.06 10.44
N LYS A 9 1.50 -10.07 10.78
CA LYS A 9 2.01 -10.42 12.09
C LYS A 9 3.19 -9.51 12.43
N MET A 10 3.42 -9.33 13.72
CA MET A 10 4.56 -8.60 14.26
C MET A 10 5.46 -9.60 14.97
N LEU A 11 6.68 -9.81 14.46
CA LEU A 11 7.73 -10.58 15.13
C LEU A 11 9.05 -9.92 14.76
N ASN A 12 9.55 -9.04 15.63
CA ASN A 12 10.73 -8.21 15.38
C ASN A 12 10.62 -7.36 14.09
N GLY A 13 9.40 -6.94 13.76
CA GLY A 13 9.07 -6.23 12.52
C GLY A 13 7.81 -6.78 11.83
N PRO A 14 7.31 -6.09 10.80
CA PRO A 14 6.17 -6.53 10.03
C PRO A 14 6.53 -7.74 9.18
N PHE A 15 5.77 -8.83 9.32
CA PHE A 15 5.86 -9.98 8.42
C PHE A 15 4.46 -10.49 8.04
N LEU A 16 4.39 -11.15 6.89
CA LEU A 16 3.18 -11.78 6.40
C LEU A 16 3.26 -13.28 6.64
N ARG A 17 2.25 -13.85 7.32
CA ARG A 17 2.08 -15.31 7.41
C ARG A 17 1.19 -15.79 6.26
N PRO A 18 1.73 -16.49 5.24
CA PRO A 18 0.95 -16.94 4.10
C PRO A 18 -0.15 -17.92 4.52
N GLU A 19 -1.31 -17.78 3.90
CA GLU A 19 -2.42 -18.74 4.00
C GLU A 19 -2.67 -19.41 2.63
N TYR A 20 -2.54 -18.64 1.54
CA TYR A 20 -2.68 -19.14 0.17
C TYR A 20 -1.67 -18.49 -0.76
N ILE A 21 -1.13 -19.27 -1.69
CA ILE A 21 -0.15 -18.84 -2.68
C ILE A 21 -0.59 -19.35 -4.04
N THR A 22 -0.82 -18.45 -5.00
CA THR A 22 -1.37 -18.81 -6.33
C THR A 22 -0.63 -18.05 -7.43
N LYS A 23 -0.35 -18.72 -8.55
CA LYS A 23 0.22 -18.06 -9.73
C LYS A 23 -0.83 -17.18 -10.41
N VAL A 24 -0.46 -15.95 -10.77
CA VAL A 24 -1.34 -15.01 -11.48
C VAL A 24 -0.64 -14.42 -12.71
N ASN A 25 -1.45 -13.95 -13.66
CA ASN A 25 -0.97 -13.27 -14.86
C ASN A 25 -0.73 -11.76 -14.58
N GLU A 26 -0.03 -11.11 -15.50
CA GLU A 26 0.37 -9.71 -15.42
C GLU A 26 -0.83 -8.75 -15.38
N LYS A 27 -1.81 -8.93 -16.28
CA LYS A 27 -3.07 -8.18 -16.27
C LYS A 27 -3.82 -8.22 -14.93
N THR A 28 -3.72 -9.32 -14.17
CA THR A 28 -4.31 -9.40 -12.83
C THR A 28 -3.57 -8.49 -11.84
N VAL A 29 -2.24 -8.39 -11.96
CA VAL A 29 -1.40 -7.54 -11.12
C VAL A 29 -1.69 -6.06 -11.40
N GLU A 30 -1.66 -5.63 -12.67
CA GLU A 30 -1.98 -4.25 -13.08
C GLU A 30 -3.34 -3.80 -12.51
N ARG A 31 -4.36 -4.66 -12.68
CA ARG A 31 -5.69 -4.38 -12.16
C ARG A 31 -5.68 -4.18 -10.65
N TRP A 32 -4.96 -5.03 -9.90
CA TRP A 32 -4.90 -4.90 -8.44
C TRP A 32 -4.13 -3.67 -7.99
N VAL A 33 -3.10 -3.23 -8.71
CA VAL A 33 -2.41 -1.97 -8.42
C VAL A 33 -3.36 -0.80 -8.59
N GLN A 34 -4.07 -0.72 -9.72
CA GLN A 34 -5.07 0.31 -9.99
C GLN A 34 -6.21 0.32 -8.95
N GLU A 35 -6.75 -0.87 -8.61
CA GLU A 35 -7.77 -1.00 -7.56
C GLU A 35 -7.21 -0.56 -6.20
N THR A 36 -5.96 -0.88 -5.87
CA THR A 36 -5.32 -0.46 -4.61
C THR A 36 -5.15 1.05 -4.55
N ILE A 37 -4.73 1.70 -5.65
CA ILE A 37 -4.64 3.16 -5.73
C ILE A 37 -6.00 3.78 -5.47
N GLN A 38 -7.03 3.35 -6.21
CA GLN A 38 -8.38 3.90 -6.09
C GLN A 38 -8.96 3.72 -4.68
N HIS A 39 -8.83 2.52 -4.10
CA HIS A 39 -9.34 2.22 -2.77
C HIS A 39 -8.60 3.01 -1.69
N THR A 40 -7.31 3.28 -1.87
CA THR A 40 -6.53 4.07 -0.91
C THR A 40 -6.91 5.54 -0.96
N LEU A 41 -7.09 6.11 -2.16
CA LEU A 41 -7.60 7.48 -2.32
C LEU A 41 -8.97 7.66 -1.66
N ASN A 42 -9.88 6.71 -1.86
CA ASN A 42 -11.20 6.74 -1.22
C ASN A 42 -11.09 6.70 0.31
N ARG A 43 -10.18 5.89 0.87
CA ARG A 43 -9.95 5.83 2.32
C ARG A 43 -9.39 7.15 2.87
N ILE A 44 -8.50 7.80 2.13
CA ILE A 44 -7.96 9.10 2.50
C ILE A 44 -9.09 10.14 2.55
N GLU A 45 -9.96 10.17 1.53
CA GLU A 45 -11.11 11.08 1.49
C GLU A 45 -12.05 10.89 2.69
N ILE A 46 -12.39 9.63 3.02
CA ILE A 46 -13.19 9.28 4.21
C ILE A 46 -12.47 9.73 5.49
N TYR A 47 -11.15 9.51 5.56
CA TYR A 47 -10.33 9.88 6.71
C TYR A 47 -10.30 11.39 6.96
N GLU A 48 -10.19 12.19 5.89
CA GLU A 48 -10.17 13.66 5.96
C GLU A 48 -11.53 14.24 6.36
N LYS A 49 -12.61 13.71 5.78
CA LYS A 49 -13.99 14.14 6.05
C LYS A 49 -14.49 13.71 7.44
N GLN A 50 -13.81 12.78 8.10
CA GLN A 50 -14.17 12.29 9.44
C GLN A 50 -15.61 11.74 9.50
N GLU A 51 -16.01 11.00 8.47
CA GLU A 51 -17.39 10.52 8.28
C GLU A 51 -17.84 9.47 9.32
N SER A 52 -16.92 8.89 10.10
CA SER A 52 -17.20 7.91 11.15
C SER A 52 -16.50 8.27 12.47
N GLU A 53 -17.08 7.86 13.59
CA GLU A 53 -16.47 7.98 14.93
C GLU A 53 -15.14 7.22 15.02
N ASP A 54 -15.01 6.08 14.35
CA ASP A 54 -13.75 5.32 14.29
C ASP A 54 -12.65 6.14 13.59
N VAL A 55 -13.02 6.90 12.56
CA VAL A 55 -12.09 7.75 11.82
C VAL A 55 -11.64 8.93 12.67
N LYS A 56 -12.55 9.58 13.39
CA LYS A 56 -12.22 10.66 14.33
C LYS A 56 -11.24 10.17 15.40
N LEU A 57 -11.51 9.00 15.97
CA LEU A 57 -10.64 8.39 16.97
C LEU A 57 -9.28 8.02 16.40
N ALA A 58 -9.24 7.45 15.20
CA ALA A 58 -7.99 7.12 14.51
C ALA A 58 -7.16 8.39 14.27
N LYS A 59 -7.77 9.47 13.80
CA LYS A 59 -7.09 10.74 13.57
C LYS A 59 -6.54 11.35 14.85
N GLN A 60 -7.30 11.29 15.94
CA GLN A 60 -6.83 11.74 17.25
C GLN A 60 -5.64 10.91 17.76
N LYS A 61 -5.68 9.58 17.59
CA LYS A 61 -4.66 8.67 18.13
C LYS A 61 -3.37 8.65 17.32
N TYR A 62 -3.49 8.67 16.00
CA TYR A 62 -2.37 8.40 15.10
C TYR A 62 -1.89 9.64 14.35
N ASN A 63 -2.72 10.69 14.22
CA ASN A 63 -2.41 11.91 13.47
C ASN A 63 -1.73 11.63 12.12
N THR A 64 -2.25 10.64 11.39
CA THR A 64 -1.62 10.09 10.19
C THR A 64 -1.40 11.18 9.13
N ASN A 65 -0.18 11.26 8.58
CA ASN A 65 0.14 12.14 7.47
C ASN A 65 -0.37 11.56 6.14
N VAL A 66 -1.53 12.02 5.70
CA VAL A 66 -2.16 11.56 4.45
C VAL A 66 -1.39 11.92 3.18
N GLU A 67 -0.54 12.96 3.22
CA GLU A 67 0.23 13.37 2.05
C GLU A 67 1.35 12.40 1.69
N GLU A 68 1.92 11.70 2.68
CA GLU A 68 2.89 10.62 2.44
C GLU A 68 2.26 9.50 1.60
N PHE A 69 1.03 9.10 1.94
CA PHE A 69 0.29 8.11 1.17
C PHE A 69 -0.02 8.60 -0.24
N ARG A 70 -0.44 9.86 -0.40
CA ARG A 70 -0.65 10.44 -1.74
C ARG A 70 0.64 10.47 -2.57
N GLY A 71 1.78 10.76 -1.93
CA GLY A 71 3.11 10.72 -2.56
C GLY A 71 3.44 9.31 -3.07
N ALA A 72 3.28 8.30 -2.22
CA ALA A 72 3.50 6.90 -2.60
C ALA A 72 2.59 6.48 -3.75
N LEU A 73 1.30 6.84 -3.72
CA LEU A 73 0.35 6.51 -4.80
C LEU A 73 0.72 7.18 -6.13
N ARG A 74 1.21 8.42 -6.12
CA ARG A 74 1.69 9.09 -7.34
C ARG A 74 2.91 8.38 -7.92
N TYR A 75 3.85 7.96 -7.07
CA TYR A 75 5.03 7.22 -7.51
C TYR A 75 4.64 5.86 -8.12
N ILE A 76 3.75 5.11 -7.47
CA ILE A 76 3.27 3.82 -7.97
C ILE A 76 2.51 4.00 -9.28
N GLY A 77 1.62 5.00 -9.37
CA GLY A 77 0.87 5.29 -10.59
C GLY A 77 1.76 5.70 -11.76
N ALA A 78 2.79 6.52 -11.52
CA ALA A 78 3.77 6.88 -12.55
C ALA A 78 4.59 5.67 -13.03
N LYS A 79 4.93 4.75 -12.11
CA LYS A 79 5.64 3.51 -12.45
C LYS A 79 4.83 2.50 -13.25
N GLU A 80 3.51 2.61 -13.36
CA GLU A 80 2.74 1.78 -14.30
C GLU A 80 2.73 2.33 -15.72
N GLU A 81 3.05 3.60 -15.91
CA GLU A 81 3.15 4.20 -17.26
C GLU A 81 4.52 3.97 -17.90
N GLU A 82 5.55 3.63 -17.11
CA GLU A 82 6.86 3.17 -17.56
C GLU A 82 6.98 1.65 -17.38
N GLU A 83 7.42 0.91 -18.40
CA GLU A 83 7.68 -0.53 -18.30
C GLU A 83 8.91 -0.75 -17.38
N VAL A 84 8.70 -0.84 -16.06
CA VAL A 84 9.80 -0.96 -15.10
C VAL A 84 10.26 -2.40 -14.97
N ASP A 85 11.53 -2.65 -15.31
CA ASP A 85 12.21 -3.92 -15.04
C ASP A 85 12.31 -4.13 -13.51
N ILE A 86 11.48 -5.03 -12.99
CA ILE A 86 11.39 -5.39 -11.57
C ILE A 86 12.67 -5.98 -10.98
N THR A 87 13.71 -6.22 -11.79
CA THR A 87 15.02 -6.69 -11.32
C THR A 87 15.88 -5.58 -10.67
N GLU A 88 15.50 -4.31 -10.83
CA GLU A 88 16.23 -3.14 -10.31
C GLU A 88 15.49 -2.39 -9.19
N ILE A 89 14.50 -3.00 -8.54
CA ILE A 89 13.89 -2.38 -7.35
C ILE A 89 14.81 -2.61 -6.15
N ASP A 90 15.63 -1.61 -5.84
CA ASP A 90 16.34 -1.53 -4.58
C ASP A 90 15.34 -1.19 -3.45
N PHE A 91 14.97 -2.20 -2.68
CA PHE A 91 14.07 -2.04 -1.54
C PHE A 91 14.69 -1.24 -0.38
N SER A 92 15.98 -0.87 -0.45
CA SER A 92 16.59 0.05 0.51
C SER A 92 16.08 1.48 0.38
N ASP A 93 15.66 1.92 -0.82
CA ASP A 93 15.05 3.24 -1.05
C ASP A 93 13.69 3.41 -0.34
N LEU A 94 13.02 2.31 0.00
CA LEU A 94 11.79 2.31 0.79
C LEU A 94 12.06 2.37 2.30
N GLY A 95 13.28 2.09 2.73
CA GLY A 95 13.71 2.20 4.13
C GLY A 95 13.83 3.65 4.58
N ASP A 96 14.28 4.54 3.70
CA ASP A 96 14.43 5.97 3.98
C ASP A 96 13.09 6.74 3.98
N LEU A 97 12.01 6.11 3.49
CA LEU A 97 10.66 6.69 3.46
C LEU A 97 9.86 6.38 4.74
N VAL A 98 10.36 5.50 5.61
CA VAL A 98 9.64 5.05 6.82
C VAL A 98 10.63 4.96 7.99
N ASP A 99 10.78 6.06 8.73
CA ASP A 99 11.45 6.05 10.03
C ASP A 99 10.58 5.28 11.03
N TRP A 100 11.05 4.10 11.47
CA TRP A 100 10.51 3.34 12.60
C TRP A 100 11.41 3.45 13.82
#